data_AF-A0A496LU39-F1
#
_entry.id   AF-A0A496LU39-F1
#
_cell.length_a   1.000
_cell.length_b   1.000
_cell.length_c   1.000
_cell.angle_alpha   90.00
_cell.angle_beta   90.00
_cell.angle_gamma   90.00
#
_symmetry.space_group_name_H-M   'P 1'
#
loop_
_entity.id
_entity.type
_entity.pdbx_description
1 polymer ?
#
loop_
_entity_poly.entity_id
_entity_poly.type
_entity_poly.pdbx_seq_one_letter_code
_entity_poly.pdbx_strand_id
1 'polypeptide(L)'
;MKILGKIRVGAAALGAVMCFSSAQAFFTIDFNEQWLRQDAYNRAMNQARKNLNPPDDSAYAKDVKTDILYTGALVRAGDHFLDMDGIEQIAQLFPAAQQDEGRRLLVEGIDKLNGSVEQLYGIPKENVATGIVALLGGAYAAYFNHPMPDEAVKPAFLQIAEFLRKKPELFEGKATEMMNSYQISMGLGFLLMAMQQELKQHPNPAHEAELKAIGRLVFKSLLNVEPEQMDFTKSGIVFK
;
A
#
# COMPACT_ATOMS: atom_id res chain seq x y z
N MET A 1 2.69 25.99 32.71
CA MET A 1 1.66 25.49 31.77
C MET A 1 1.64 26.37 30.53
N LYS A 2 2.09 25.84 29.39
CA LYS A 2 1.66 26.25 28.04
C LYS A 2 1.94 25.06 27.14
N ILE A 3 0.87 24.35 26.82
CA ILE A 3 0.84 23.11 26.05
C ILE A 3 1.12 23.49 24.61
N LEU A 4 2.34 23.25 24.12
CA LEU A 4 2.64 23.32 22.69
C LEU A 4 1.99 22.08 22.06
N GLY A 5 0.87 22.30 21.37
CA GLY A 5 0.17 21.27 20.64
C GLY A 5 1.11 20.62 19.63
N LYS A 6 1.34 19.32 19.80
CA LYS A 6 1.96 18.48 18.78
C LYS A 6 1.05 18.54 17.55
N ILE A 7 1.47 19.29 16.54
CA ILE A 7 0.89 19.18 15.20
C ILE A 7 1.09 17.72 14.80
N ARG A 8 0.00 16.97 14.70
CA ARG A 8 -0.01 15.59 14.21
C ARG A 8 0.34 15.65 12.73
N VAL A 9 1.63 15.50 12.43
CA VAL A 9 2.16 15.27 11.09
C VAL A 9 1.90 13.80 10.74
N GLY A 10 0.63 13.43 10.65
CA GLY A 10 0.15 12.10 10.30
C GLY A 10 -0.84 12.25 9.14
N ALA A 11 -0.69 11.43 8.10
CA ALA A 11 -1.34 11.52 6.78
C ALA A 11 -1.03 12.77 5.91
N ALA A 12 -1.00 13.99 6.46
CA ALA A 12 -0.76 15.21 5.68
C ALA A 12 0.64 15.28 5.04
N ALA A 13 1.66 14.67 5.65
CA ALA A 13 3.04 14.69 5.14
C ALA A 13 3.27 13.81 3.90
N LEU A 14 2.49 12.74 3.74
CA LEU A 14 2.60 11.91 2.52
C LEU A 14 1.99 12.64 1.31
N GLY A 15 0.89 13.37 1.50
CA GLY A 15 0.21 14.14 0.45
C GLY A 15 0.79 15.53 0.13
N ALA A 16 1.58 16.15 1.01
CA ALA A 16 1.93 17.58 0.88
C ALA A 16 3.16 17.94 0.01
N VAL A 17 3.80 17.02 -0.71
CA VAL A 17 5.11 17.31 -1.38
C VAL A 17 5.18 16.82 -2.83
N MET A 18 4.07 16.65 -3.53
CA MET A 18 4.12 16.18 -4.92
C MET A 18 3.32 17.11 -5.83
N CYS A 19 3.94 18.20 -6.27
CA CYS A 19 3.48 18.92 -7.45
C CYS A 19 3.86 18.08 -8.68
N PHE A 20 3.04 17.09 -9.03
CA PHE A 20 3.11 16.52 -10.35
C PHE A 20 2.50 17.54 -11.31
N SER A 21 3.28 18.02 -12.26
CA SER A 21 2.79 18.84 -13.37
C SER A 21 1.74 18.10 -14.22
N SER A 22 1.45 16.83 -13.92
CA SER A 22 0.53 15.97 -14.66
C SER A 22 -0.17 14.90 -13.79
N ALA A 23 -0.60 15.21 -12.55
CA ALA A 23 -1.37 14.22 -11.78
C ALA A 23 -2.71 13.83 -12.45
N GLN A 24 -3.28 14.66 -13.35
CA GLN A 24 -4.35 14.23 -14.26
C GLN A 24 -3.94 13.01 -15.12
N ALA A 25 -2.66 12.85 -15.44
CA ALA A 25 -2.21 11.73 -16.27
C ALA A 25 -2.35 10.38 -15.56
N PHE A 26 -2.45 10.34 -14.23
CA PHE A 26 -2.71 9.10 -13.50
C PHE A 26 -4.13 8.55 -13.72
N PHE A 27 -5.10 9.40 -14.07
CA PHE A 27 -6.45 8.98 -14.48
C PHE A 27 -6.49 8.38 -15.90
N THR A 28 -5.33 8.27 -16.58
CA THR A 28 -5.21 7.54 -17.85
C THR A 28 -4.60 6.15 -17.67
N ILE A 29 -4.31 5.75 -16.43
CA ILE A 29 -3.76 4.44 -16.08
C ILE A 29 -4.87 3.39 -16.15
N ASP A 30 -4.65 2.30 -16.89
CA ASP A 30 -5.60 1.18 -16.97
C ASP A 30 -5.45 0.24 -15.75
N PHE A 31 -6.20 0.51 -14.70
CA PHE A 31 -6.28 -0.37 -13.53
C PHE A 31 -7.12 -1.61 -13.84
N ASN A 32 -6.48 -2.71 -14.25
CA ASN A 32 -7.15 -3.99 -14.45
C ASN A 32 -7.05 -4.94 -13.23
N GLU A 33 -8.07 -5.79 -13.04
CA GLU A 33 -8.11 -6.78 -11.93
C GLU A 33 -7.09 -7.91 -12.09
N GLN A 34 -6.65 -8.17 -13.32
CA GLN A 34 -5.98 -9.41 -13.68
C GLN A 34 -4.66 -9.56 -12.93
N TRP A 35 -3.91 -8.48 -12.77
CA TRP A 35 -2.63 -8.51 -12.10
C TRP A 35 -2.75 -8.46 -10.55
N LEU A 36 -3.75 -7.78 -9.98
CA LEU A 36 -4.03 -7.83 -8.53
C LEU A 36 -4.31 -9.27 -8.08
N ARG A 37 -4.94 -10.06 -8.95
CA ARG A 37 -5.21 -11.49 -8.74
C ARG A 37 -4.00 -12.39 -9.06
N GLN A 38 -3.00 -11.92 -9.81
CA GLN A 38 -1.79 -12.70 -10.14
C GLN A 38 -0.77 -12.72 -9.01
N ASP A 39 -0.79 -11.74 -8.12
CA ASP A 39 0.06 -11.74 -6.93
C ASP A 39 -0.41 -12.78 -5.89
N ALA A 40 0.48 -13.69 -5.51
CA ALA A 40 0.15 -14.82 -4.65
C ALA A 40 -0.23 -14.42 -3.22
N TYR A 41 0.35 -13.32 -2.72
CA TYR A 41 0.14 -12.83 -1.36
C TYR A 41 -1.18 -12.07 -1.26
N ASN A 42 -1.49 -11.26 -2.27
CA ASN A 42 -2.79 -10.66 -2.50
C ASN A 42 -3.90 -11.71 -2.60
N ARG A 43 -3.65 -12.84 -3.30
CA ARG A 43 -4.61 -13.96 -3.30
C ARG A 43 -4.77 -14.62 -1.93
N ALA A 44 -3.69 -14.76 -1.16
CA ALA A 44 -3.77 -15.33 0.18
C ALA A 44 -4.71 -14.50 1.07
N MET A 45 -4.70 -13.17 0.90
CA MET A 45 -5.59 -12.26 1.62
C MET A 45 -7.08 -12.49 1.35
N ASN A 46 -7.47 -13.05 0.20
CA ASN A 46 -8.89 -13.39 -0.06
C ASN A 46 -9.42 -14.46 0.90
N GLN A 47 -8.54 -15.27 1.49
CA GLN A 47 -8.89 -16.27 2.49
C GLN A 47 -8.90 -15.69 3.92
N ALA A 48 -8.54 -14.41 4.08
CA ALA A 48 -8.35 -13.78 5.38
C ALA A 48 -9.65 -13.26 6.01
N ARG A 49 -10.77 -13.18 5.27
CA ARG A 49 -12.07 -12.60 5.71
C ARG A 49 -12.58 -13.11 7.07
N LYS A 50 -12.14 -14.30 7.54
CA LYS A 50 -12.50 -14.88 8.85
C LYS A 50 -11.33 -15.05 9.82
N ASN A 51 -10.10 -14.71 9.40
CA ASN A 51 -8.87 -15.10 10.07
C ASN A 51 -7.96 -13.91 10.46
N LEU A 52 -8.36 -12.67 10.15
CA LEU A 52 -7.69 -11.46 10.63
C LEU A 52 -8.11 -11.17 12.08
N ASN A 53 -7.71 -12.05 12.99
CA ASN A 53 -7.92 -11.82 14.42
C ASN A 53 -6.89 -10.81 14.93
N PRO A 54 -7.28 -9.93 15.87
CA PRO A 54 -6.32 -9.06 16.55
C PRO A 54 -5.19 -9.92 17.12
N PRO A 55 -3.91 -9.54 16.93
CA PRO A 55 -2.81 -10.30 17.49
C PRO A 55 -2.79 -10.16 19.02
N ASP A 56 -2.24 -11.16 19.68
CA ASP A 56 -1.82 -11.06 21.08
C ASP A 56 -0.51 -10.24 21.17
N ASP A 57 -0.22 -9.64 22.33
CA ASP A 57 0.91 -8.70 22.52
C ASP A 57 2.30 -9.31 22.21
N SER A 58 2.38 -10.64 22.08
CA SER A 58 3.61 -11.42 21.83
C SER A 58 3.96 -11.63 20.34
N ALA A 59 3.10 -11.22 19.39
CA ALA A 59 3.23 -11.54 17.95
C ALA A 59 4.34 -10.76 17.19
N TYR A 60 5.23 -10.06 17.90
CA TYR A 60 6.25 -9.21 17.29
C TYR A 60 7.57 -9.96 17.10
N ALA A 61 8.00 -10.14 15.85
CA ALA A 61 9.36 -10.52 15.53
C ALA A 61 10.31 -9.38 15.96
N LYS A 62 11.31 -9.69 16.80
CA LYS A 62 12.26 -8.70 17.33
C LYS A 62 13.22 -8.15 16.25
N ASP A 63 13.45 -8.90 15.16
CA ASP A 63 14.27 -8.47 14.03
C ASP A 63 13.53 -8.77 12.72
N VAL A 64 13.29 -7.72 11.95
CA VAL A 64 12.64 -7.74 10.64
C VAL A 64 13.36 -8.65 9.68
N LYS A 65 14.70 -8.68 9.70
CA LYS A 65 15.49 -9.50 8.76
C LYS A 65 15.35 -11.00 8.99
N THR A 66 14.86 -11.39 10.16
CA THR A 66 14.57 -12.78 10.52
C THR A 66 13.11 -13.15 10.31
N ASP A 67 12.26 -12.16 9.96
CA ASP A 67 10.86 -12.39 9.64
C ASP A 67 10.75 -13.09 8.29
N ILE A 68 9.91 -14.13 8.22
CA ILE A 68 9.61 -14.85 6.98
C ILE A 68 8.94 -13.94 5.93
N LEU A 69 8.38 -12.80 6.35
CA LEU A 69 7.77 -11.80 5.48
C LEU A 69 8.77 -10.74 4.97
N TYR A 70 10.05 -10.82 5.36
CA TYR A 70 11.09 -9.91 4.88
C TYR A 70 11.38 -10.12 3.40
N THR A 71 11.29 -9.05 2.62
CA THR A 71 11.36 -9.11 1.15
C THR A 71 12.80 -9.17 0.62
N GLY A 72 13.79 -9.05 1.50
CA GLY A 72 15.13 -8.65 1.10
C GLY A 72 15.26 -7.12 1.05
N ALA A 73 16.48 -6.62 1.08
CA ALA A 73 16.74 -5.19 1.08
C ALA A 73 16.43 -4.59 -0.29
N LEU A 74 15.64 -3.52 -0.32
CA LEU A 74 15.40 -2.78 -1.54
C LEU A 74 16.59 -1.84 -1.78
N VAL A 75 17.51 -2.25 -2.66
CA VAL A 75 18.77 -1.52 -2.86
C VAL A 75 18.61 -0.44 -3.91
N ARG A 76 18.79 0.81 -3.50
CA ARG A 76 18.81 1.98 -4.40
C ARG A 76 20.09 2.03 -5.20
N ALA A 77 19.97 2.27 -6.51
CA ALA A 77 21.07 2.51 -7.43
C ALA A 77 20.78 3.80 -8.22
N GLY A 78 21.05 4.97 -7.63
CA GLY A 78 20.69 6.25 -8.25
C GLY A 78 19.18 6.46 -8.31
N ASP A 79 18.63 6.57 -9.52
CA ASP A 79 17.21 6.83 -9.80
C ASP A 79 16.34 5.56 -9.91
N HIS A 80 16.93 4.38 -9.75
CA HIS A 80 16.26 3.08 -9.80
C HIS A 80 16.62 2.22 -8.57
N PHE A 81 15.98 1.06 -8.46
CA PHE A 81 16.39 -0.02 -7.57
C PHE A 81 17.15 -1.09 -8.39
N LEU A 82 17.98 -1.90 -7.71
CA LEU A 82 18.67 -3.01 -8.39
C LEU A 82 17.71 -4.06 -8.97
N ASP A 83 16.59 -4.28 -8.28
CA ASP A 83 15.46 -5.09 -8.75
C ASP A 83 14.30 -4.14 -9.07
N MET A 84 13.77 -4.21 -10.28
CA MET A 84 12.73 -3.33 -10.79
C MET A 84 11.49 -4.09 -11.28
N ASP A 85 11.42 -5.41 -11.12
CA ASP A 85 10.42 -6.23 -11.81
C ASP A 85 8.98 -5.82 -11.46
N GLY A 86 8.73 -5.46 -10.19
CA GLY A 86 7.41 -4.98 -9.76
C GLY A 86 7.10 -3.57 -10.25
N ILE A 87 8.11 -2.71 -10.32
CA ILE A 87 7.96 -1.36 -10.87
C ILE A 87 7.71 -1.39 -12.37
N GLU A 88 8.41 -2.24 -13.13
CA GLU A 88 8.19 -2.39 -14.57
C GLU A 88 6.77 -2.87 -14.88
N GLN A 89 6.22 -3.77 -14.05
CA GLN A 89 4.83 -4.21 -14.18
C GLN A 89 3.84 -3.05 -13.99
N ILE A 90 4.04 -2.20 -12.98
CA ILE A 90 3.16 -1.04 -12.77
C ILE A 90 3.38 0.02 -13.86
N ALA A 91 4.62 0.22 -14.30
CA ALA A 91 4.97 1.19 -15.34
C ALA A 91 4.25 0.89 -16.67
N GLN A 92 3.98 -0.39 -16.97
CA GLN A 92 3.20 -0.78 -18.14
C GLN A 92 1.75 -0.28 -18.13
N LEU A 93 1.21 0.08 -16.96
CA LEU A 93 -0.14 0.65 -16.85
C LEU A 93 -0.19 2.11 -17.32
N PHE A 94 0.96 2.78 -17.42
CA PHE A 94 1.06 4.13 -17.94
C PHE A 94 1.05 4.11 -19.47
N PRO A 95 0.54 5.17 -20.12
CA PRO A 95 0.74 5.37 -21.56
C PRO A 95 2.22 5.25 -21.94
N ALA A 96 2.53 4.63 -23.09
CA ALA A 96 3.92 4.35 -23.51
C ALA A 96 4.85 5.56 -23.41
N ALA A 97 4.36 6.76 -23.77
CA ALA A 97 5.12 8.01 -23.70
C ALA A 97 5.42 8.51 -22.27
N GLN A 98 4.81 7.92 -21.25
CA GLN A 98 4.92 8.32 -19.85
C GLN A 98 5.57 7.23 -18.97
N GLN A 99 5.94 6.08 -19.52
CA GLN A 99 6.43 4.95 -18.72
C GLN A 99 7.75 5.26 -17.99
N ASP A 100 8.66 6.03 -18.61
CA ASP A 100 9.91 6.46 -17.96
C ASP A 100 9.65 7.32 -16.73
N GLU A 101 8.74 8.29 -16.86
CA GLU A 101 8.34 9.14 -15.74
C GLU A 101 7.58 8.32 -14.69
N GLY A 102 6.68 7.43 -15.11
CA GLY A 102 5.98 6.49 -14.23
C GLY A 102 6.93 5.66 -13.37
N ARG A 103 8.00 5.09 -13.95
CA ARG A 103 9.05 4.37 -13.21
C ARG A 103 9.69 5.25 -12.14
N ARG A 104 10.16 6.44 -12.53
CA ARG A 104 10.83 7.38 -11.62
C ARG A 104 9.93 7.73 -10.44
N LEU A 105 8.66 8.01 -10.72
CA LEU A 105 7.65 8.34 -9.72
C LEU A 105 7.36 7.19 -8.76
N LEU A 106 7.25 5.96 -9.27
CA LEU A 106 7.06 4.77 -8.45
C LEU A 106 8.26 4.55 -7.52
N VAL A 107 9.47 4.68 -8.06
CA VAL A 107 10.71 4.53 -7.31
C VAL A 107 10.84 5.58 -6.20
N GLU A 108 10.53 6.85 -6.49
CA GLU A 108 10.49 7.93 -5.48
C GLU A 108 9.38 7.72 -4.45
N GLY A 109 8.19 7.29 -4.89
CA GLY A 109 7.04 7.03 -4.04
C GLY A 109 7.29 5.90 -3.05
N ILE A 110 7.86 4.77 -3.51
CA ILE A 110 8.22 3.63 -2.66
C ILE A 110 9.27 4.04 -1.63
N ASP A 111 10.31 4.76 -2.03
CA ASP A 111 11.37 5.22 -1.12
C ASP A 111 10.82 6.15 -0.03
N LYS A 112 9.94 7.08 -0.41
CA LYS A 112 9.26 7.98 0.54
C LYS A 112 8.35 7.21 1.49
N LEU A 113 7.57 6.25 1.00
CA LEU A 113 6.71 5.43 1.84
C LEU A 113 7.55 4.58 2.80
N ASN A 114 8.65 3.97 2.36
CA ASN A 114 9.57 3.20 3.20
C ASN A 114 10.07 4.01 4.40
N GLY A 115 10.52 5.24 4.16
CA GLY A 115 10.96 6.13 5.23
C GLY A 115 9.82 6.51 6.18
N SER A 116 8.61 6.71 5.64
CA SER A 116 7.45 7.15 6.42
C SER A 116 6.87 6.05 7.30
N VAL A 117 6.73 4.82 6.80
CA VAL A 117 6.03 3.74 7.54
C VAL A 117 6.75 3.33 8.81
N GLU A 118 8.08 3.25 8.74
CA GLU A 118 8.93 2.92 9.88
C GLU A 118 8.90 4.05 10.92
N GLN A 119 9.05 5.30 10.48
CA GLN A 119 9.10 6.46 11.36
C GLN A 119 7.75 6.78 12.03
N LEU A 120 6.65 6.70 11.27
CA LEU A 120 5.33 7.14 11.73
C LEU A 120 4.58 6.06 12.50
N TYR A 121 4.68 4.81 12.04
CA TYR A 121 3.82 3.73 12.53
C TYR A 121 4.61 2.62 13.24
N GLY A 122 5.95 2.65 13.17
CA GLY A 122 6.80 1.63 13.78
C GLY A 122 6.56 0.24 13.19
N ILE A 123 6.20 0.18 11.89
CA ILE A 123 6.08 -1.07 11.13
C ILE A 123 7.30 -1.22 10.21
N PRO A 124 7.75 -2.45 9.95
CA PRO A 124 8.93 -2.68 9.13
C PRO A 124 8.73 -2.24 7.68
N LYS A 125 9.70 -1.53 7.11
CA LYS A 125 9.85 -1.48 5.64
C LYS A 125 10.30 -2.85 5.11
N GLU A 126 10.20 -3.04 3.79
CA GLU A 126 10.69 -4.26 3.12
C GLU A 126 10.00 -5.53 3.68
N ASN A 127 8.69 -5.44 3.92
CA ASN A 127 7.89 -6.50 4.47
C ASN A 127 6.58 -6.63 3.67
N VAL A 128 6.24 -7.84 3.27
CA VAL A 128 5.05 -8.09 2.42
C VAL A 128 3.77 -7.54 3.07
N ALA A 129 3.60 -7.70 4.39
CA ALA A 129 2.42 -7.18 5.09
C ALA A 129 2.37 -5.65 5.09
N THR A 130 3.52 -4.97 5.18
CA THR A 130 3.60 -3.51 5.03
C THR A 130 3.16 -3.06 3.66
N GLY A 131 3.60 -3.76 2.60
CA GLY A 131 3.15 -3.51 1.23
C GLY A 131 1.62 -3.61 1.11
N ILE A 132 1.03 -4.69 1.61
CA ILE A 132 -0.43 -4.90 1.57
C ILE A 132 -1.18 -3.80 2.34
N VAL A 133 -0.67 -3.37 3.51
CA VAL A 133 -1.26 -2.25 4.25
C VAL A 133 -1.19 -0.94 3.47
N ALA A 134 -0.08 -0.65 2.79
CA ALA A 134 0.05 0.54 1.95
C ALA A 134 -0.96 0.52 0.79
N LEU A 135 -1.12 -0.63 0.13
CA LEU A 135 -2.12 -0.81 -0.91
C LEU A 135 -3.54 -0.62 -0.40
N LEU A 136 -3.91 -1.27 0.71
CA LEU A 136 -5.22 -1.12 1.34
C LEU A 136 -5.47 0.33 1.80
N GLY A 137 -4.45 1.01 2.33
CA GLY A 137 -4.52 2.42 2.71
C GLY A 137 -4.79 3.34 1.53
N GLY A 138 -4.10 3.10 0.40
CA GLY A 138 -4.35 3.80 -0.86
C GLY A 138 -5.76 3.54 -1.40
N ALA A 139 -6.22 2.28 -1.38
CA ALA A 139 -7.56 1.90 -1.81
C ALA A 139 -8.66 2.51 -0.91
N TYR A 140 -8.42 2.58 0.39
CA TYR A 140 -9.32 3.26 1.33
C TYR A 140 -9.43 4.75 1.01
N ALA A 141 -8.28 5.41 0.78
CA ALA A 141 -8.24 6.80 0.39
C ALA A 141 -8.97 7.05 -0.93
N ALA A 142 -8.78 6.17 -1.91
CA ALA A 142 -9.45 6.20 -3.20
C ALA A 142 -10.97 6.04 -3.07
N TYR A 143 -11.44 5.10 -2.23
CA TYR A 143 -12.87 4.79 -2.13
C TYR A 143 -13.67 5.77 -1.28
N PHE A 144 -13.13 6.13 -0.10
CA PHE A 144 -13.81 6.98 0.88
C PHE A 144 -13.43 8.45 0.76
N ASN A 145 -12.51 8.79 -0.15
CA ASN A 145 -12.01 10.15 -0.39
C ASN A 145 -11.37 10.79 0.86
N HIS A 146 -10.81 9.98 1.76
CA HIS A 146 -10.02 10.43 2.90
C HIS A 146 -9.03 9.33 3.32
N PRO A 147 -7.87 9.68 3.89
CA PRO A 147 -6.86 8.68 4.24
C PRO A 147 -7.39 7.69 5.29
N MET A 148 -6.79 6.48 5.29
CA MET A 148 -6.98 5.50 6.34
C MET A 148 -6.56 6.09 7.70
N PRO A 149 -7.29 5.82 8.80
CA PRO A 149 -6.90 6.29 10.13
C PRO A 149 -5.49 5.81 10.52
N ASP A 150 -4.65 6.73 10.98
CA ASP A 150 -3.26 6.45 11.38
C ASP A 150 -3.19 5.36 12.48
N GLU A 151 -4.11 5.42 13.45
CA GLU A 151 -4.21 4.44 14.54
C GLU A 151 -4.56 3.02 14.08
N ALA A 152 -5.06 2.86 12.85
CA ALA A 152 -5.40 1.55 12.30
C ALA A 152 -4.22 0.89 11.56
N VAL A 153 -3.21 1.66 11.15
CA VAL A 153 -2.09 1.19 10.31
C VAL A 153 -1.34 0.03 10.97
N LYS A 154 -0.84 0.25 12.19
CA LYS A 154 -0.06 -0.77 12.91
C LYS A 154 -0.91 -2.00 13.26
N PRO A 155 -2.13 -1.87 13.82
CA PRO A 155 -2.99 -3.02 14.06
C PRO A 155 -3.32 -3.81 12.78
N ALA A 156 -3.61 -3.14 11.66
CA ALA A 156 -3.87 -3.81 10.38
C ALA A 156 -2.63 -4.57 9.88
N PHE A 157 -1.45 -3.95 9.96
CA PHE A 157 -0.18 -4.61 9.67
C PHE A 157 -0.03 -5.91 10.46
N LEU A 158 -0.30 -5.88 11.76
CA LEU A 158 -0.11 -7.05 12.60
C LEU A 158 -1.11 -8.16 12.30
N GLN A 159 -2.38 -7.84 12.02
CA GLN A 159 -3.36 -8.84 11.61
C GLN A 159 -2.96 -9.52 10.29
N ILE A 160 -2.50 -8.73 9.32
CA ILE A 160 -2.05 -9.24 8.02
C ILE A 160 -0.79 -10.09 8.20
N ALA A 161 0.22 -9.59 8.93
CA ALA A 161 1.46 -10.31 9.16
C ALA A 161 1.22 -11.64 9.87
N GLU A 162 0.41 -11.65 10.92
CA GLU A 162 0.02 -12.86 11.66
C GLU A 162 -0.71 -13.87 10.77
N PHE A 163 -1.62 -13.40 9.92
CA PHE A 163 -2.32 -14.26 8.97
C PHE A 163 -1.37 -14.87 7.93
N LEU A 164 -0.45 -14.08 7.38
CA LEU A 164 0.50 -14.54 6.39
C LEU A 164 1.55 -15.49 6.96
N ARG A 165 2.05 -15.24 8.19
CA ARG A 165 3.00 -16.15 8.88
C ARG A 165 2.45 -17.55 9.12
N LYS A 166 1.12 -17.72 9.15
CA LYS A 166 0.45 -19.03 9.21
C LYS A 166 0.47 -19.80 7.88
N LYS A 167 1.03 -19.19 6.83
CA LYS A 167 1.16 -19.74 5.48
C LYS A 167 2.62 -19.66 4.99
N PRO A 168 3.59 -20.20 5.76
CA PRO A 168 5.02 -20.09 5.44
C PRO A 168 5.38 -20.61 4.05
N GLU A 169 4.63 -21.58 3.52
CA GLU A 169 4.79 -22.16 2.18
C GLU A 169 4.66 -21.13 1.03
N LEU A 170 4.05 -19.97 1.31
CA LEU A 170 3.94 -18.88 0.35
C LEU A 170 5.24 -18.08 0.22
N PHE A 171 6.14 -18.13 1.20
CA PHE A 171 7.30 -17.23 1.33
C PHE A 171 8.65 -17.94 1.26
N GLU A 172 8.73 -19.19 1.73
CA GLU A 172 9.98 -19.94 1.74
C GLU A 172 10.60 -20.06 0.33
N GLY A 173 11.83 -19.55 0.18
CA GLY A 173 12.59 -19.58 -1.07
C GLY A 173 12.10 -18.62 -2.17
N LYS A 174 11.21 -17.66 -1.86
CA LYS A 174 10.53 -16.80 -2.84
C LYS A 174 10.86 -15.30 -2.70
N ALA A 175 12.12 -14.99 -2.39
CA ALA A 175 12.53 -13.63 -2.08
C ALA A 175 12.24 -12.63 -3.22
N THR A 176 12.46 -13.04 -4.47
CA THR A 176 12.17 -12.21 -5.65
C THR A 176 10.67 -11.94 -5.80
N GLU A 177 9.82 -12.96 -5.65
CA GLU A 177 8.37 -12.79 -5.71
C GLU A 177 7.85 -11.89 -4.58
N MET A 178 8.43 -12.01 -3.38
CA MET A 178 8.10 -11.15 -2.25
C MET A 178 8.49 -9.69 -2.51
N MET A 179 9.70 -9.45 -3.04
CA MET A 179 10.15 -8.10 -3.41
C MET A 179 9.26 -7.50 -4.50
N ASN A 180 8.94 -8.27 -5.52
CA ASN A 180 8.02 -7.87 -6.59
C ASN A 180 6.64 -7.48 -6.01
N SER A 181 6.05 -8.33 -5.17
CA SER A 181 4.78 -8.06 -4.50
C SER A 181 4.81 -6.78 -3.65
N TYR A 182 5.92 -6.58 -2.94
CA TYR A 182 6.15 -5.40 -2.13
C TYR A 182 6.19 -4.13 -2.96
N GLN A 183 7.00 -4.10 -4.02
CA GLN A 183 7.08 -2.97 -4.94
C GLN A 183 5.73 -2.64 -5.57
N ILE A 184 5.01 -3.68 -6.01
CA ILE A 184 3.68 -3.55 -6.58
C ILE A 184 2.72 -2.90 -5.59
N SER A 185 2.63 -3.44 -4.38
CA SER A 185 1.67 -2.99 -3.38
C SER A 185 1.98 -1.57 -2.89
N MET A 186 3.26 -1.27 -2.67
CA MET A 186 3.72 0.06 -2.27
C MET A 186 3.51 1.09 -3.38
N GLY A 187 3.89 0.75 -4.62
CA GLY A 187 3.77 1.62 -5.78
C GLY A 187 2.31 1.97 -6.09
N LEU A 188 1.41 0.99 -6.03
CA LEU A 188 -0.01 1.27 -6.17
C LEU A 188 -0.62 2.06 -5.03
N GLY A 189 -0.31 1.68 -3.79
CA GLY A 189 -0.80 2.40 -2.62
C GLY A 189 -0.43 3.87 -2.73
N PHE A 190 0.81 4.13 -3.16
CA PHE A 190 1.30 5.45 -3.50
C PHE A 190 0.49 6.14 -4.61
N LEU A 191 0.29 5.51 -5.77
CA LEU A 191 -0.46 6.10 -6.89
C LEU A 191 -1.90 6.46 -6.51
N LEU A 192 -2.59 5.59 -5.76
CA LEU A 192 -3.95 5.83 -5.29
C LEU A 192 -4.01 7.04 -4.35
N MET A 193 -3.04 7.17 -3.45
CA MET A 193 -2.93 8.35 -2.59
C MET A 193 -2.62 9.61 -3.40
N ALA A 194 -1.77 9.53 -4.43
CA ALA A 194 -1.47 10.66 -5.30
C ALA A 194 -2.70 11.14 -6.08
N MET A 195 -3.48 10.22 -6.67
CA MET A 195 -4.74 10.54 -7.36
C MET A 195 -5.79 11.13 -6.41
N GLN A 196 -5.90 10.59 -5.20
CA GLN A 196 -6.79 11.13 -4.17
C GLN A 196 -6.40 12.57 -3.79
N GLN A 197 -5.10 12.83 -3.65
CA GLN A 197 -4.59 14.17 -3.36
C GLN A 197 -4.85 15.14 -4.51
N GLU A 198 -4.66 14.68 -5.76
CA GLU A 198 -4.99 15.47 -6.95
C GLU A 198 -6.47 15.86 -6.98
N LEU A 199 -7.39 14.94 -6.69
CA LEU A 199 -8.82 15.25 -6.63
C LEU A 199 -9.18 16.26 -5.54
N LYS A 200 -8.46 16.26 -4.42
CA LYS A 200 -8.64 17.28 -3.37
C LYS A 200 -8.23 18.67 -3.85
N GLN A 201 -7.18 18.77 -4.65
CA GLN A 201 -6.68 20.04 -5.19
C GLN A 201 -7.49 20.49 -6.41
N HIS A 202 -7.91 19.53 -7.24
CA HIS A 202 -8.60 19.72 -8.51
C HIS A 202 -9.83 18.79 -8.60
N PRO A 203 -10.95 19.17 -7.95
CA PRO A 203 -12.15 18.34 -7.92
C PRO A 203 -12.70 18.06 -9.32
N ASN A 204 -12.92 16.78 -9.63
CA ASN A 204 -13.55 16.34 -10.87
C ASN A 204 -14.45 15.12 -10.58
N PRO A 205 -15.79 15.22 -10.74
CA PRO A 205 -16.71 14.13 -10.43
C PRO A 205 -16.48 12.83 -11.22
N ALA A 206 -16.00 12.92 -12.47
CA ALA A 206 -15.72 11.73 -13.28
C ALA A 206 -14.51 10.96 -12.73
N HIS A 207 -13.44 11.69 -12.43
CA HIS A 207 -12.23 11.14 -11.81
C HIS A 207 -12.51 10.64 -10.38
N GLU A 208 -13.40 11.27 -9.63
CA GLU A 208 -13.84 10.77 -8.32
C GLU A 208 -14.57 9.43 -8.43
N ALA A 209 -15.49 9.30 -9.39
CA ALA A 209 -16.18 8.04 -9.65
C ALA A 209 -15.23 6.93 -10.09
N GLU A 210 -14.26 7.26 -10.95
CA GLU A 210 -13.21 6.35 -11.39
C GLU A 210 -12.31 5.90 -10.23
N LEU A 211 -11.80 6.84 -9.43
CA LEU A 211 -10.95 6.52 -8.28
C LEU A 211 -11.70 5.65 -7.26
N LYS A 212 -12.98 5.94 -7.04
CA LYS A 212 -13.85 5.11 -6.20
C LYS A 212 -14.02 3.70 -6.77
N ALA A 213 -14.18 3.56 -8.08
CA ALA A 213 -14.25 2.24 -8.72
C ALA A 213 -12.94 1.44 -8.54
N ILE A 214 -11.78 2.10 -8.69
CA ILE A 214 -10.47 1.48 -8.49
C ILE A 214 -10.27 1.06 -7.02
N GLY A 215 -10.62 1.93 -6.06
CA GLY A 215 -10.56 1.58 -4.64
C GLY A 215 -11.39 0.34 -4.32
N ARG A 216 -12.63 0.28 -4.84
CA ARG A 216 -13.51 -0.89 -4.72
C ARG A 216 -12.88 -2.15 -5.29
N LEU A 217 -12.22 -2.03 -6.44
CA LEU A 217 -11.55 -3.12 -7.13
C LEU A 217 -10.49 -3.79 -6.26
N VAL A 218 -9.67 -2.98 -5.59
CA VAL A 218 -8.61 -3.46 -4.70
C VAL A 218 -9.20 -4.21 -3.51
N PHE A 219 -10.23 -3.68 -2.85
CA PHE A 219 -10.90 -4.38 -1.74
C PHE A 219 -11.50 -5.72 -2.17
N LYS A 220 -12.17 -5.77 -3.33
CA LYS A 220 -12.70 -7.01 -3.89
C LYS A 220 -11.60 -8.02 -4.24
N SER A 221 -10.48 -7.54 -4.77
CA SER A 221 -9.39 -8.41 -5.23
C SER A 221 -8.53 -8.95 -4.09
N LEU A 222 -8.35 -8.18 -3.02
CA LEU A 222 -7.53 -8.55 -1.86
C LEU A 222 -8.30 -9.24 -0.76
N LEU A 223 -9.50 -8.78 -0.43
CA LEU A 223 -10.22 -9.21 0.76
C LEU A 223 -11.57 -9.88 0.43
N ASN A 224 -11.96 -9.90 -0.85
CA ASN A 224 -13.24 -10.41 -1.33
C ASN A 224 -14.45 -9.85 -0.55
N VAL A 225 -14.40 -8.53 -0.30
CA VAL A 225 -15.46 -7.76 0.35
C VAL A 225 -15.71 -6.46 -0.38
N GLU A 226 -16.91 -5.91 -0.21
CA GLU A 226 -17.16 -4.51 -0.53
C GLU A 226 -16.50 -3.61 0.53
N PRO A 227 -15.99 -2.42 0.17
CA PRO A 227 -15.33 -1.53 1.13
C PRO A 227 -16.21 -1.20 2.33
N GLU A 228 -17.54 -1.08 2.16
CA GLU A 228 -18.49 -0.79 3.23
C GLU A 228 -18.67 -1.93 4.24
N GLN A 229 -18.34 -3.17 3.85
CA GLN A 229 -18.43 -4.37 4.68
C GLN A 229 -17.24 -4.52 5.63
N MET A 230 -16.36 -3.52 5.68
CA MET A 230 -15.25 -3.48 6.62
C MET A 230 -14.98 -2.06 7.10
N ASP A 231 -14.27 -1.96 8.21
CA ASP A 231 -13.73 -0.71 8.72
C ASP A 231 -12.25 -0.87 9.13
N PHE A 232 -11.51 0.23 9.06
CA PHE A 232 -10.23 0.38 9.73
C PHE A 232 -10.45 1.10 11.06
N THR A 233 -10.19 0.42 12.16
CA THR A 233 -10.38 0.93 13.52
C THR A 233 -9.06 0.89 14.30
N LYS A 234 -9.07 1.41 15.53
CA LYS A 234 -7.93 1.25 16.46
C LYS A 234 -7.55 -0.20 16.76
N SER A 235 -8.41 -1.16 16.43
CA SER A 235 -8.14 -2.60 16.54
C SER A 235 -7.68 -3.23 15.22
N GLY A 236 -7.54 -2.43 14.16
CA GLY A 236 -7.18 -2.87 12.81
C GLY A 236 -8.38 -3.04 11.89
N ILE A 237 -8.26 -3.98 10.97
CA ILE A 237 -9.30 -4.42 10.03
C ILE A 237 -10.41 -5.13 10.80
N VAL A 238 -11.64 -4.64 10.64
CA VAL A 238 -12.85 -5.24 11.22
C VAL A 238 -13.85 -5.49 10.09
N PHE A 239 -14.30 -6.73 9.93
CA PHE A 239 -15.37 -7.09 8.98
C PHE A 239 -16.75 -6.97 9.65
N LYS A 240 -17.74 -6.51 8.90
CA LYS A 240 -19.14 -6.37 9.31
C LYS A 240 -19.99 -7.55 8.88
#